data_AF-A0A737ML19-F1
#
_entry.id   AF-A0A737ML19-F1
#
_cell.length_a   1.000
_cell.length_b   1.000
_cell.length_c   1.000
_cell.angle_alpha   90.00
_cell.angle_beta   90.00
_cell.angle_gamma   90.00
#
_symmetry.space_group_name_H-M   'P 1'
#
loop_
_entity.id
_entity.type
_entity.pdbx_description
1 polymer ?
#
loop_
_entity_poly.entity_id
_entity_poly.type
_entity_poly.pdbx_seq_one_letter_code
_entity_poly.pdbx_strand_id
1 'polypeptide(L)' 'MKSYRLVVRQQGRIVGHFETSGLDALEDICVARAMFSMAGGYQCELLVSDSERRMLESGPEGMKILMREKCYRPVTSAL' A
#
# COMPACT_ATOMS: atom_id res chain seq x y z
N MET A 1 -0.68 9.57 -8.79
CA MET A 1 -1.36 9.84 -7.50
C MET A 1 -0.83 8.88 -6.46
N LYS A 2 -0.65 9.34 -5.22
CA LYS A 2 -0.23 8.46 -4.11
C LYS A 2 -1.31 7.40 -3.88
N SER A 3 -0.88 6.18 -3.62
CA SER A 3 -1.73 5.09 -3.14
C SER A 3 -1.31 4.75 -1.72
N TYR A 4 -2.25 4.28 -0.92
CA TYR A 4 -2.00 3.90 0.46
C TYR A 4 -2.34 2.43 0.66
N ARG A 5 -1.56 1.75 1.49
CA ARG A 5 -1.80 0.36 1.88
C ARG A 5 -1.84 0.30 3.41
N LEU A 6 -2.89 -0.29 3.94
CA LEU A 6 -2.99 -0.65 5.35
C LEU A 6 -2.65 -2.12 5.50
N VAL A 7 -1.52 -2.44 6.12
CA VAL A 7 -1.18 -3.82 6.49
C VAL A 7 -1.81 -4.11 7.85
N VAL A 8 -2.60 -5.18 7.94
CA VAL A 8 -3.31 -5.55 9.16
C VAL A 8 -2.71 -6.85 9.70
N ARG A 9 -2.39 -6.83 11.00
CA ARG A 9 -1.86 -7.97 11.74
C ARG A 9 -2.73 -8.27 12.96
N GLN A 10 -2.78 -9.53 13.37
CA GLN A 10 -3.39 -9.98 14.61
C GLN A 10 -2.43 -11.00 15.25
N GLN A 11 -2.06 -10.79 16.52
CA GLN A 11 -1.12 -11.66 17.23
C GLN A 11 0.19 -11.92 16.44
N GLY A 12 0.73 -10.87 15.78
CA GLY A 12 1.96 -10.94 14.98
C GLY A 12 1.79 -11.48 13.54
N ARG A 13 0.71 -12.19 13.23
CA ARG A 13 0.41 -12.71 11.89
C ARG A 13 -0.24 -11.65 11.00
N ILE A 14 0.16 -11.58 9.72
CA ILE A 14 -0.55 -10.78 8.71
C ILE A 14 -1.89 -11.46 8.40
N VAL A 15 -2.99 -10.74 8.61
CA VAL A 15 -4.34 -11.21 8.26
C VAL A 15 -4.78 -10.70 6.89
N GLY A 16 -4.23 -9.58 6.43
CA GLY A 16 -4.49 -9.05 5.09
C GLY A 16 -3.93 -7.65 4.91
N HIS A 17 -4.28 -7.05 3.78
CA HIS A 17 -4.07 -5.64 3.53
C HIS A 17 -5.24 -5.03 2.77
N PHE A 18 -5.43 -3.74 2.94
CA PHE A 18 -6.38 -2.94 2.18
C PHE A 18 -5.61 -1.86 1.42
N GLU A 19 -5.97 -1.61 0.17
CA GLU A 19 -5.34 -0.61 -0.69
C GLU A 19 -6.37 0.36 -1.24
N THR A 20 -6.01 1.64 -1.26
CA THR A 20 -6.81 2.68 -1.91
C THR A 20 -5.90 3.64 -2.67
N SER A 21 -6.48 4.22 -3.72
CA SER A 21 -5.85 5.22 -4.59
C SER A 21 -6.92 6.14 -5.16
N GLY A 22 -6.58 7.39 -5.39
CA GLY A 22 -7.55 8.42 -5.78
C GLY A 22 -7.23 9.73 -5.08
N LEU A 23 -8.14 10.69 -5.19
CA LEU A 23 -8.02 11.98 -4.51
C LEU A 23 -8.13 11.81 -2.99
N ASP A 24 -9.09 11.00 -2.54
CA ASP A 24 -9.44 10.86 -1.11
C ASP A 24 -8.78 9.64 -0.44
N ALA A 25 -7.80 9.03 -1.11
CA ALA A 25 -7.19 7.77 -0.68
C ALA A 25 -6.54 7.82 0.72
N LEU A 26 -6.06 8.98 1.16
CA LEU A 26 -5.54 9.13 2.53
C LEU A 26 -6.67 9.13 3.57
N GLU A 27 -7.82 9.70 3.24
CA GLU A 27 -8.98 9.71 4.13
C GLU A 27 -9.58 8.30 4.22
N ASP A 28 -9.83 7.66 3.07
CA ASP A 28 -10.35 6.30 2.98
C ASP A 28 -9.51 5.29 3.79
N ILE A 29 -8.18 5.36 3.67
CA ILE A 29 -7.29 4.44 4.39
C ILE A 29 -7.28 4.74 5.90
N CYS A 30 -7.45 6.01 6.30
CA CYS A 30 -7.56 6.38 7.71
C CYS A 30 -8.87 5.89 8.33
N VAL A 31 -9.99 5.96 7.58
CA VAL A 31 -11.27 5.38 7.99
C VAL A 31 -11.13 3.87 8.18
N ALA A 32 -10.54 3.15 7.21
CA ALA A 32 -10.29 1.71 7.33
C ALA A 32 -9.43 1.37 8.56
N ARG A 33 -8.37 2.16 8.82
CA ARG A 33 -7.52 1.99 10.00
C ARG A 33 -8.29 2.19 11.31
N ALA A 34 -9.17 3.19 11.37
CA ALA A 34 -10.01 3.44 12.55
C ALA A 34 -10.93 2.25 12.84
N MET A 35 -11.52 1.63 11.81
CA MET A 35 -12.38 0.45 11.96
C MET A 35 -11.65 -0.74 12.60
N PHE A 36 -10.41 -1.04 12.17
CA PHE A 36 -9.60 -2.09 12.80
C PHE A 36 -9.17 -1.74 14.23
N SER A 37 -8.91 -0.46 14.49
CA SER A 37 -8.56 0.03 15.83
C SER A 37 -9.74 -0.15 16.80
N MET A 38 -10.97 0.15 16.34
CA MET A 38 -12.21 -0.02 17.10
C MET A 38 -12.53 -1.49 17.40
N ALA A 39 -12.32 -2.40 16.43
CA ALA A 39 -12.54 -3.82 16.65
C ALA A 39 -11.59 -4.42 17.71
N GLY A 40 -10.42 -3.81 17.91
CA GLY A 40 -9.43 -4.22 18.90
C GLY A 40 -8.65 -5.47 18.52
N GLY A 41 -7.48 -5.67 19.14
CA GLY A 41 -6.62 -6.83 18.90
C GLY A 41 -5.86 -6.85 17.57
N TYR A 42 -6.08 -5.87 16.70
CA TYR A 42 -5.35 -5.69 15.45
C TYR A 42 -4.23 -4.66 15.58
N GLN A 43 -3.13 -4.92 14.90
CA GLN A 43 -2.04 -3.98 14.69
C GLN A 43 -2.08 -3.54 13.23
N CYS A 44 -2.10 -2.23 13.00
CA CYS A 44 -2.18 -1.66 11.66
C CYS A 44 -0.92 -0.85 11.36
N GLU A 45 -0.33 -1.10 10.19
CA GLU A 45 0.78 -0.33 9.65
C GLU A 45 0.33 0.35 8.36
N LEU A 46 0.43 1.68 8.31
CA LEU A 46 0.08 2.47 7.14
C LEU A 46 1.31 2.69 6.27
N LEU A 47 1.20 2.34 5.00
CA LEU A 47 2.22 2.53 3.98
C LEU A 47 1.73 3.49 2.89
N VAL A 48 2.66 4.21 2.28
CA VAL A 48 2.42 5.10 1.13
C VAL A 48 3.26 4.65 -0.05
N SER A 49 2.68 4.68 -1.25
CA SER A 49 3.41 4.37 -2.48
C SER A 49 4.48 5.43 -2.75
N ASP A 50 5.73 5.03 -2.96
CA ASP A 50 6.83 5.94 -3.24
C ASP A 50 7.41 5.81 -4.66
N SER A 51 7.34 4.60 -5.21
CA SER A 51 7.99 4.21 -6.45
C SER A 51 7.24 3.02 -7.06
N GLU A 52 7.73 2.57 -8.21
CA GLU A 52 7.24 1.36 -8.84
C GLU A 52 8.41 0.49 -9.29
N ARG A 53 8.23 -0.83 -9.16
CA ARG A 53 9.10 -1.83 -9.76
C ARG A 53 8.47 -2.29 -11.06
N ARG A 54 9.26 -2.33 -12.13
CA ARG A 54 8.80 -2.78 -13.46
C ARG A 54 9.63 -3.95 -13.93
N MET A 55 8.96 -4.96 -14.50
CA MET A 55 9.63 -6.01 -15.26
C MET A 55 9.60 -5.63 -16.73
N LEU A 56 10.76 -5.65 -17.36
CA LEU A 56 10.96 -5.19 -18.73
C LEU A 56 11.50 -6.34 -19.57
N GLU A 57 10.95 -6.48 -20.77
CA GLU A 57 11.50 -7.32 -21.84
C GLU A 57 12.18 -6.39 -22.85
N SER A 58 13.40 -6.74 -23.27
CA SER A 58 14.13 -6.01 -24.29
C SER A 58 14.37 -6.91 -25.50
N GLY A 59 14.08 -6.40 -26.69
CA GLY A 59 14.30 -7.09 -27.95
C GLY A 59 14.56 -6.11 -29.11
N PRO A 60 14.69 -6.63 -30.34
CA PRO A 60 14.95 -5.81 -31.54
C PRO A 60 13.90 -4.72 -31.79
N GLU A 61 12.65 -4.96 -31.39
CA GLU A 61 11.53 -4.03 -31.50
C GLU A 61 11.50 -2.97 -30.37
N GLY A 62 12.50 -2.99 -29.47
CA GLY A 62 12.61 -2.08 -28.32
C GLY A 62 12.29 -2.74 -26.98
N MET A 63 11.84 -1.93 -26.02
CA MET A 63 11.51 -2.38 -24.67
C MET A 63 10.00 -2.46 -24.46
N LYS A 64 9.55 -3.56 -23.84
CA LYS A 64 8.17 -3.79 -23.42
C LYS A 64 8.09 -3.89 -21.91
N ILE A 65 7.07 -3.26 -21.32
CA ILE A 65 6.77 -3.43 -19.89
C ILE A 65 5.88 -4.65 -19.74
N LEU A 66 6.35 -5.67 -19.02
CA LEU A 66 5.62 -6.89 -18.73
C LEU A 66 4.77 -6.76 -17.47
N MET A 67 5.29 -6.08 -16.45
CA MET A 67 4.64 -5.94 -15.15
C MET A 67 5.01 -4.60 -14.51
N ARG A 68 4.07 -4.06 -13.73
CA ARG A 68 4.28 -2.91 -12.85
C ARG A 68 3.73 -3.24 -11.46
N GLU A 69 4.52 -2.98 -10.45
CA GLU A 69 4.16 -3.18 -9.06
C GLU A 69 4.49 -1.90 -8.28
N LYS A 70 3.53 -1.43 -7.46
CA LYS A 70 3.77 -0.28 -6.58
C LYS A 70 4.65 -0.72 -5.42
N CYS A 71 5.70 0.06 -5.16
CA CYS A 71 6.50 -0.07 -3.95
C CYS A 71 5.90 0.83 -2.87
N TYR A 72 5.87 0.30 -1.65
CA TYR A 72 5.29 0.97 -0.50
C TYR A 72 6.33 1.10 0.59
N ARG A 73 6.34 2.25 1.26
CA ARG A 73 7.15 2.49 2.47
C ARG A 73 6.27 2.89 3.65
N PRO A 74 6.67 2.60 4.89
CA PRO A 74 5.94 3.07 6.06
C PRO A 74 5.74 4.58 6.01
N VAL A 75 4.55 5.02 6.40
CA VAL A 75 4.33 6.43 6.74
C VAL A 75 5.01 6.67 8.08
N THR A 76 6.32 6.92 8.06
CA THR A 76 7.05 7.40 9.23
C THR A 76 6.57 8.82 9.53
N SER A 77 6.16 9.05 10.78
CA SER A 77 5.55 10.31 11.23
C SER A 77 6.44 11.52 10.91
N ALA A 78 6.05 12.26 9.89
CA ALA A 78 6.26 13.70 9.77
C ALA A 78 4.95 14.26 9.19
N LEU A 79 3.92 14.27 10.03
CA LEU A 79 2.86 15.27 9.94
C LEU A 79 3.27 16.42 10.86
#